data_AF-A0A7Z0TLJ1-F1
#
_entry.id   AF-A0A7Z0TLJ1-F1
#
_cell.length_a   1.000
_cell.length_b   1.000
_cell.length_c   1.000
_cell.angle_alpha   90.00
_cell.angle_beta   90.00
_cell.angle_gamma   90.00
#
_symmetry.space_group_name_H-M   'P 1'
#
loop_
_entity.id
_entity.type
_entity.pdbx_description
1 polymer ?
#
loop_
_entity_poly.entity_id
_entity_poly.type
_entity_poly.pdbx_seq_one_letter_code
_entity_poly.pdbx_strand_id
1 'polypeptide(L)'
;MPIEHIYRDARTEADPMLRGAGVRPSAVLEFLDQFAPQFVHVYDAASEKSELIYRGSDPAWKGLSLAEAIATLKDTRPHYFYAEADEMAVLAEAAFGERPSLTARGKLRTELGSQAAYLEMAERWGCDGVSLTAGKRPGSASNKDEKPRETAETIRNNPWHPSFKGDRIAAQTSIIRMSSKMAISMAKSVGVTLGGQPLRH
;
A
#
# COMPACT_ATOMS: atom_id res chain seq x y z
N MET A 1 -23.00 0.83 41.53
CA MET A 1 -21.60 1.30 41.66
C MET A 1 -21.28 2.08 40.40
N PRO A 2 -20.78 3.32 40.46
CA PRO A 2 -20.46 4.08 39.27
C PRO A 2 -19.30 3.38 38.56
N ILE A 3 -19.54 2.98 37.32
CA ILE A 3 -18.58 2.30 36.46
C ILE A 3 -17.46 3.29 36.16
N GLU A 4 -16.22 2.88 36.37
CA GLU A 4 -15.03 3.65 35.97
C GLU A 4 -15.13 3.96 34.47
N HIS A 5 -15.50 5.19 34.13
CA HIS A 5 -15.42 5.66 32.76
C HIS A 5 -13.95 5.71 32.38
N ILE A 6 -13.49 4.72 31.63
CA ILE A 6 -12.23 4.80 30.89
C ILE A 6 -12.35 6.07 30.04
N TYR A 7 -11.65 7.12 30.45
CA TYR A 7 -11.52 8.37 29.68
C TYR A 7 -10.77 8.02 28.41
N ARG A 8 -11.50 7.63 27.37
CA ARG A 8 -10.95 7.51 26.02
C ARG A 8 -10.90 8.91 25.43
N ASP A 9 -9.72 9.30 24.98
CA ASP A 9 -9.54 10.57 24.28
C ASP A 9 -10.27 10.48 22.93
N ALA A 10 -11.22 11.39 22.72
CA ALA A 10 -12.02 11.50 21.49
C ALA A 10 -11.12 11.57 20.24
N ARG A 11 -9.91 12.12 20.36
CA ARG A 11 -8.93 12.17 19.27
C ARG A 11 -8.51 10.78 18.78
N THR A 12 -8.33 9.86 19.71
CA THR A 12 -7.84 8.50 19.43
C THR A 12 -8.89 7.68 18.69
N GLU A 13 -10.17 7.92 18.96
CA GLU A 13 -11.27 7.26 18.26
C GLU A 13 -11.64 7.99 16.95
N ALA A 14 -11.52 9.31 16.90
CA ALA A 14 -11.87 10.09 15.72
C ALA A 14 -10.89 9.90 14.54
N ASP A 15 -9.58 9.81 14.80
CA ASP A 15 -8.56 9.66 13.75
C ASP A 15 -8.81 8.46 12.81
N PRO A 16 -8.97 7.21 13.30
CA PRO A 16 -9.20 6.08 12.41
C PRO A 16 -10.53 6.18 11.65
N MET A 17 -11.57 6.78 12.25
CA MET A 17 -12.87 6.96 11.59
C MET A 17 -12.80 7.98 10.45
N LEU A 18 -12.13 9.11 10.66
CA LEU A 18 -11.93 10.15 9.65
C LEU A 18 -11.10 9.61 8.47
N ARG A 19 -10.01 8.91 8.77
CA ARG A 19 -9.17 8.27 7.73
C ARG A 19 -9.96 7.20 6.97
N GLY A 20 -10.74 6.38 7.66
CA GLY A 20 -11.61 5.37 7.05
C GLY A 20 -12.68 5.97 6.13
N ALA A 21 -13.15 7.19 6.44
CA ALA A 21 -14.08 7.94 5.60
C ALA A 21 -13.43 8.64 4.39
N GLY A 22 -12.12 8.51 4.20
CA GLY A 22 -11.40 9.13 3.08
C GLY A 22 -11.11 10.61 3.27
N VAL A 23 -11.06 11.10 4.52
CA VAL A 23 -10.62 12.46 4.83
C VAL A 23 -9.12 12.59 4.59
N ARG A 24 -8.71 13.66 3.92
CA ARG A 24 -7.30 14.01 3.66
C ARG A 24 -6.57 14.22 4.98
N PRO A 25 -5.34 13.72 5.15
CA PRO A 25 -4.59 13.82 6.39
C PRO A 25 -4.39 15.24 6.93
N SER A 26 -4.21 16.24 6.07
CA SER A 26 -4.19 17.65 6.51
C SER A 26 -5.51 18.07 7.16
N ALA A 27 -6.64 17.69 6.56
CA ALA A 27 -7.97 17.94 7.10
C ALA A 27 -8.27 17.10 8.35
N VAL A 28 -7.72 15.89 8.47
CA VAL A 28 -7.79 15.10 9.70
C VAL A 28 -7.12 15.83 10.85
N LEU A 29 -5.89 16.33 10.66
CA LEU A 29 -5.18 17.09 11.70
C LEU A 29 -5.96 18.34 12.10
N GLU A 30 -6.44 19.12 11.13
CA GLU A 30 -7.27 20.30 11.40
C GLU A 30 -8.53 19.92 12.19
N PHE A 31 -9.18 18.81 11.82
CA PHE A 31 -10.36 18.34 12.52
C PHE A 31 -10.08 17.94 13.97
N LEU A 32 -9.00 17.19 14.20
CA LEU A 32 -8.59 16.71 15.52
C LEU A 32 -8.18 17.86 16.45
N ASP A 33 -7.67 18.95 15.89
CA ASP A 33 -7.32 20.13 16.67
C ASP A 33 -8.53 21.03 16.95
N GLN A 34 -9.39 21.26 15.95
CA GLN A 34 -10.49 22.21 16.09
C GLN A 34 -11.76 21.60 16.69
N PHE A 35 -12.14 20.39 16.26
CA PHE A 35 -13.45 19.81 16.56
C PHE A 35 -13.38 18.66 17.56
N ALA A 36 -12.37 17.78 17.50
CA ALA A 36 -12.31 16.60 18.39
C ALA A 36 -12.40 16.91 19.90
N PRO A 37 -11.80 17.99 20.45
CA PRO A 37 -11.94 18.34 21.86
C PRO A 37 -13.38 18.68 22.29
N GLN A 38 -14.27 18.92 21.32
CA GLN A 38 -15.68 19.27 21.55
C GLN A 38 -16.59 18.04 21.49
N PHE A 39 -16.06 16.85 21.15
CA PHE A 39 -16.80 15.59 21.21
C PHE A 39 -16.68 14.95 22.59
N VAL A 40 -17.80 14.46 23.09
CA VAL A 40 -17.89 13.80 24.41
C VAL A 40 -18.52 12.43 24.22
N HIS A 41 -17.98 11.43 24.92
CA HIS A 41 -18.58 10.11 25.00
C HIS A 41 -19.92 10.17 25.72
N VAL A 42 -20.98 9.74 25.05
CA VAL A 42 -22.31 9.58 25.61
C VAL A 42 -22.67 8.10 25.54
N TYR A 43 -22.95 7.51 26.70
CA TYR A 43 -23.38 6.12 26.80
C TYR A 43 -24.91 6.06 26.71
N ASP A 44 -25.40 5.29 25.75
CA ASP A 44 -26.81 4.97 25.63
C ASP A 44 -27.08 3.60 26.26
N ALA A 45 -27.81 3.61 27.37
CA ALA A 45 -28.16 2.41 28.11
C ALA A 45 -29.13 1.49 27.34
N ALA A 46 -29.90 2.02 26.38
CA ALA A 46 -30.82 1.21 25.58
C ALA A 46 -30.08 0.38 24.52
N SER A 47 -29.00 0.91 23.97
CA SER A 47 -28.19 0.26 22.92
C SER A 47 -26.91 -0.39 23.45
N GLU A 48 -26.59 -0.18 24.73
CA GLU A 48 -25.33 -0.55 25.39
C GLU A 48 -24.07 -0.04 24.65
N LYS A 49 -24.19 1.06 23.90
CA LYS A 49 -23.10 1.64 23.12
C LYS A 49 -22.69 3.01 23.64
N SER A 50 -21.41 3.31 23.50
CA SER A 50 -20.84 4.64 23.69
C SER A 50 -20.63 5.27 22.33
N GLU A 51 -21.12 6.49 22.14
CA GLU A 51 -20.93 7.27 20.92
C GLU A 51 -20.29 8.62 21.24
N LEU A 52 -19.48 9.12 20.31
CA LEU A 52 -18.94 10.46 20.38
C LEU A 52 -19.97 11.45 19.85
N ILE A 53 -20.48 12.31 20.72
CA ILE A 53 -21.46 13.37 20.38
C ILE A 53 -20.81 14.74 20.53
N TYR A 54 -20.99 15.60 19.54
CA TYR A 54 -20.49 16.97 19.56
C TYR A 54 -21.29 17.84 20.55
N ARG A 55 -20.58 18.43 21.51
CA ARG A 55 -21.12 19.31 22.57
C ARG A 55 -20.58 20.74 22.50
N GLY A 56 -19.95 21.08 21.39
CA GLY A 56 -19.42 22.43 21.14
C GLY A 56 -20.47 23.51 21.00
N SER A 57 -20.00 24.73 20.77
CA SER A 57 -20.84 25.92 20.64
C SER A 57 -21.46 26.09 19.25
N ASP A 58 -20.96 25.39 18.23
CA ASP A 58 -21.50 25.49 16.87
C ASP A 58 -22.89 24.83 16.77
N PRO A 59 -23.96 25.59 16.48
CA PRO A 59 -25.31 25.06 16.41
C PRO A 59 -25.52 24.09 15.25
N ALA A 60 -24.75 24.19 14.17
CA ALA A 60 -24.88 23.29 13.02
C ALA A 60 -24.37 21.87 13.34
N TRP A 61 -23.54 21.74 14.37
CA TRP A 61 -22.92 20.48 14.78
C TRP A 61 -23.48 19.94 16.09
N LYS A 62 -24.26 20.75 16.81
CA LYS A 62 -24.72 20.43 18.17
C LYS A 62 -25.57 19.17 18.20
N GLY A 63 -25.10 18.18 18.95
CA GLY A 63 -25.80 16.89 19.11
C GLY A 63 -25.53 15.89 18.00
N LEU A 64 -24.73 16.23 16.99
CA LEU A 64 -24.32 15.26 15.97
C LEU A 64 -23.36 14.23 16.56
N SER A 65 -23.56 12.97 16.19
CA SER A 65 -22.57 11.93 16.34
C SER A 65 -21.35 12.20 15.46
N LEU A 66 -20.20 11.59 15.76
CA LEU A 66 -19.00 11.70 14.92
C LEU A 66 -19.27 11.24 13.47
N ALA A 67 -20.08 10.19 13.28
CA ALA A 67 -20.43 9.72 11.94
C ALA A 67 -21.24 10.77 11.15
N GLU A 68 -22.23 11.41 11.80
CA GLU A 68 -23.02 12.49 11.19
C GLU A 68 -22.18 13.75 10.95
N ALA A 69 -21.23 14.05 11.83
CA ALA A 69 -20.29 15.15 11.66
C ALA A 69 -19.39 14.92 10.43
N ILE A 70 -18.93 13.69 10.19
CA ILE A 70 -18.17 13.33 8.98
C ILE A 70 -19.04 13.48 7.73
N ALA A 71 -20.31 13.07 7.78
CA ALA A 71 -21.23 13.29 6.66
C ALA A 71 -21.44 14.79 6.38
N THR A 72 -21.61 15.60 7.43
CA THR A 72 -21.75 17.06 7.34
C THR A 72 -20.50 17.71 6.75
N LEU A 73 -19.31 17.24 7.13
CA LEU A 73 -18.05 17.67 6.52
C LEU A 73 -18.00 17.38 5.03
N LYS A 74 -18.51 16.22 4.61
CA LYS A 74 -18.51 15.83 3.19
C LYS A 74 -19.34 16.79 2.35
N ASP A 75 -20.47 17.24 2.88
CA ASP A 75 -21.37 18.17 2.21
C ASP A 75 -20.85 19.61 2.24
N THR A 76 -20.29 20.05 3.38
CA THR A 76 -19.88 21.45 3.58
C THR A 76 -18.45 21.74 3.16
N ARG A 77 -17.56 20.74 3.22
CA ARG A 77 -16.13 20.84 2.90
C ARG A 77 -15.68 19.64 2.05
N PRO A 78 -16.21 19.47 0.82
CA PRO A 78 -15.88 18.32 -0.04
C PRO A 78 -14.39 18.22 -0.37
N HIS A 79 -13.66 19.35 -0.38
CA HIS A 79 -12.22 19.40 -0.58
C HIS A 79 -11.40 18.75 0.55
N TYR A 80 -12.01 18.46 1.71
CA TYR A 80 -11.38 17.70 2.79
C TYR A 80 -11.32 16.21 2.47
N PHE A 81 -12.05 15.75 1.46
CA PHE A 81 -12.08 14.36 1.03
C PHE A 81 -11.26 14.21 -0.25
N TYR A 82 -10.79 12.99 -0.50
CA TYR A 82 -10.29 12.65 -1.83
C TYR A 82 -11.46 12.69 -2.82
N ALA A 83 -11.26 13.27 -4.02
CA ALA A 83 -12.35 13.53 -4.96
C ALA A 83 -12.97 12.21 -5.46
N GLU A 84 -12.15 11.16 -5.56
CA GLU A 84 -12.58 9.79 -5.84
C GLU A 84 -11.77 8.82 -4.97
N ALA A 85 -12.40 7.71 -4.55
CA ALA A 85 -11.69 6.60 -3.89
C ALA A 85 -10.53 6.06 -4.76
N ASP A 86 -10.62 6.28 -6.08
CA ASP A 86 -9.60 5.90 -7.04
C ASP A 86 -8.37 6.82 -7.05
N GLU A 87 -8.43 8.09 -6.65
CA GLU A 87 -7.25 8.96 -6.72
C GLU A 87 -6.10 8.47 -5.84
N MET A 88 -6.42 8.02 -4.61
CA MET A 88 -5.44 7.41 -3.72
C MET A 88 -4.99 6.04 -4.22
N ALA A 89 -5.87 5.27 -4.87
CA ALA A 89 -5.49 4.00 -5.49
C ALA A 89 -4.54 4.22 -6.68
N VAL A 90 -4.79 5.23 -7.51
CA VAL A 90 -3.96 5.64 -8.65
C VAL A 90 -2.61 6.16 -8.17
N LEU A 91 -2.57 6.99 -7.12
CA LEU A 91 -1.33 7.45 -6.51
C LEU A 91 -0.53 6.30 -5.88
N ALA A 92 -1.21 5.37 -5.19
CA ALA A 92 -0.58 4.18 -4.64
C ALA A 92 -0.04 3.26 -5.74
N GLU A 93 -0.76 3.09 -6.84
CA GLU A 93 -0.33 2.31 -8.00
C GLU A 93 0.85 2.96 -8.72
N ALA A 94 0.89 4.28 -8.84
CA ALA A 94 2.06 5.01 -9.37
C ALA A 94 3.28 4.95 -8.42
N ALA A 95 3.05 4.84 -7.11
CA ALA A 95 4.09 4.78 -6.10
C ALA A 95 4.68 3.37 -5.90
N PHE A 96 3.83 2.34 -5.93
CA PHE A 96 4.15 0.97 -5.55
C PHE A 96 3.84 -0.08 -6.62
N GLY A 97 3.16 0.26 -7.72
CA GLY A 97 2.79 -0.69 -8.76
C GLY A 97 3.96 -1.13 -9.64
N GLU A 98 3.65 -1.59 -10.85
CA GLU A 98 4.63 -2.21 -11.77
C GLU A 98 5.77 -1.27 -12.17
N ARG A 99 5.51 0.05 -12.23
CA ARG A 99 6.48 1.09 -12.56
C ARG A 99 6.55 2.11 -11.43
N PRO A 100 7.16 1.75 -10.28
CA PRO A 100 7.18 2.63 -9.12
C PRO A 100 8.05 3.85 -9.40
N SER A 101 7.54 5.03 -9.05
CA SER A 101 8.26 6.31 -9.20
C SER A 101 8.61 6.92 -7.85
N LEU A 102 9.85 7.39 -7.69
CA LEU A 102 10.26 8.16 -6.51
C LEU A 102 9.42 9.42 -6.32
N THR A 103 9.05 10.08 -7.43
CA THR A 103 8.20 11.27 -7.39
C THR A 103 6.79 10.92 -6.90
N ALA A 104 6.23 9.80 -7.35
CA ALA A 104 4.91 9.33 -6.90
C ALA A 104 4.94 8.92 -5.42
N ARG A 105 6.00 8.25 -4.96
CA ARG A 105 6.21 7.94 -3.53
C ARG A 105 6.32 9.17 -2.67
N GLY A 106 7.06 10.19 -3.13
CA GLY A 106 7.15 11.48 -2.44
C GLY A 106 5.79 12.15 -2.29
N LYS A 107 5.00 12.19 -3.37
CA LYS A 107 3.64 12.72 -3.34
C LYS A 107 2.72 11.93 -2.42
N LEU A 108 2.73 10.59 -2.53
CA LEU A 108 1.92 9.71 -1.69
C LEU A 108 2.25 9.87 -0.21
N ARG A 109 3.54 9.99 0.13
CA ARG A 109 3.97 10.23 1.52
C ARG A 109 3.46 11.57 2.04
N THR A 110 3.52 12.62 1.23
CA THR A 110 3.00 13.94 1.59
C THR A 110 1.48 13.89 1.78
N GLU A 111 0.77 13.24 0.87
CA GLU A 111 -0.70 13.12 0.97
C GLU A 111 -1.11 12.28 2.17
N LEU A 112 -0.44 11.17 2.47
CA LEU A 112 -0.73 10.35 3.67
C LEU A 112 -0.42 11.08 4.99
N GLY A 113 0.44 12.11 4.95
CA GLY A 113 0.77 12.98 6.10
C GLY A 113 1.52 12.29 7.25
N SER A 114 1.65 10.97 7.24
CA SER A 114 2.33 10.18 8.26
C SER A 114 3.25 9.14 7.64
N GLN A 115 4.49 9.11 8.11
CA GLN A 115 5.47 8.08 7.72
C GLN A 115 4.96 6.68 8.08
N ALA A 116 4.25 6.52 9.20
CA ALA A 116 3.70 5.23 9.62
C ALA A 116 2.61 4.76 8.65
N ALA A 117 1.69 5.65 8.26
CA ALA A 117 0.63 5.33 7.29
C ALA A 117 1.21 4.99 5.90
N TYR A 118 2.29 5.69 5.50
CA TYR A 118 3.02 5.37 4.28
C TYR A 118 3.66 3.97 4.33
N LEU A 119 4.31 3.62 5.44
CA LEU A 119 4.93 2.30 5.61
C LEU A 119 3.90 1.18 5.64
N GLU A 120 2.78 1.37 6.35
CA GLU A 120 1.67 0.40 6.37
C GLU A 120 1.10 0.19 4.96
N MET A 121 0.95 1.26 4.18
CA MET A 121 0.50 1.15 2.80
C MET A 121 1.53 0.44 1.91
N ALA A 122 2.82 0.73 2.07
CA ALA A 122 3.89 0.02 1.37
C ALA A 122 3.90 -1.47 1.70
N GLU A 123 3.73 -1.83 2.98
CA GLU A 123 3.67 -3.21 3.46
C GLU A 123 2.48 -3.97 2.85
N ARG A 124 1.30 -3.34 2.77
CA ARG A 124 0.13 -3.92 2.08
C ARG A 124 0.40 -4.23 0.60
N TRP A 125 1.29 -3.49 -0.04
CA TRP A 125 1.73 -3.72 -1.42
C TRP A 125 2.93 -4.68 -1.51
N GLY A 126 3.48 -5.14 -0.40
CA GLY A 126 4.67 -6.01 -0.35
C GLY A 126 5.98 -5.26 -0.64
N CYS A 127 6.05 -3.96 -0.35
CA CYS A 127 7.23 -3.11 -0.51
C CYS A 127 7.81 -2.69 0.84
N ASP A 128 9.11 -2.41 0.88
CA ASP A 128 9.85 -1.93 2.07
C ASP A 128 9.81 -0.40 2.24
N GLY A 129 9.00 0.31 1.46
CA GLY A 129 8.86 1.78 1.49
C GLY A 129 10.06 2.57 0.96
N VAL A 130 11.24 1.95 0.81
CA VAL A 130 12.52 2.60 0.47
C VAL A 130 13.02 2.15 -0.92
N SER A 131 12.98 0.86 -1.23
CA SER A 131 13.44 0.33 -2.51
C SER A 131 12.41 0.55 -3.61
N LEU A 132 12.85 0.81 -4.84
CA LEU A 132 11.97 0.85 -6.03
C LEU A 132 11.52 -0.54 -6.48
N THR A 133 11.43 -1.49 -5.56
CA THR A 133 10.85 -2.80 -5.81
C THR A 133 9.36 -2.60 -6.07
N ALA A 134 8.89 -3.09 -7.21
CA ALA A 134 7.48 -3.09 -7.55
C ALA A 134 6.73 -4.03 -6.58
N GLY A 135 5.64 -3.51 -6.03
CA GLY A 135 4.69 -4.24 -5.20
C GLY A 135 3.55 -4.82 -6.01
N LYS A 136 2.63 -5.49 -5.31
CA LYS A 136 1.40 -6.03 -5.88
C LYS A 136 0.21 -5.31 -5.27
N ARG A 137 -0.80 -5.03 -6.11
CA ARG A 137 -2.04 -4.42 -5.64
C ARG A 137 -2.70 -5.34 -4.60
N PRO A 138 -2.95 -4.86 -3.36
CA PRO A 138 -3.61 -5.65 -2.33
C PRO A 138 -5.00 -6.06 -2.78
N GLY A 139 -5.35 -7.34 -2.61
CA GLY A 139 -6.62 -7.90 -3.07
C GLY A 139 -6.66 -8.30 -4.55
N SER A 140 -5.63 -7.98 -5.35
CA SER A 140 -5.47 -8.65 -6.64
C SER A 140 -5.09 -10.10 -6.36
N ALA A 141 -5.96 -11.04 -6.71
CA ALA A 141 -5.65 -12.46 -6.70
C ALA A 141 -4.52 -12.70 -7.71
N SER A 142 -3.27 -12.46 -7.30
CA SER A 142 -2.13 -12.71 -8.16
C SER A 142 -1.92 -14.23 -8.18
N ASN A 143 -2.56 -14.90 -9.13
CA ASN A 143 -2.16 -16.21 -9.65
C ASN A 143 -0.78 -16.12 -10.31
N LYS A 144 0.26 -15.73 -9.56
CA LYS A 144 1.62 -15.57 -10.06
C LYS A 144 2.66 -16.03 -9.04
N ASP A 145 2.47 -17.26 -8.56
CA ASP A 145 3.58 -18.19 -8.31
C ASP A 145 3.96 -18.97 -9.59
N GLU A 146 3.36 -18.64 -10.73
CA GLU A 146 3.94 -19.02 -12.01
C GLU A 146 5.19 -18.17 -12.25
N LYS A 147 6.35 -18.73 -11.88
CA LYS A 147 7.62 -18.43 -12.55
C LYS A 147 7.31 -18.30 -14.05
N PRO A 148 7.82 -17.27 -14.77
CA PRO A 148 7.56 -17.14 -16.19
C PRO A 148 7.92 -18.49 -16.84
N ARG A 149 6.89 -19.18 -17.34
CA ARG A 149 7.06 -20.47 -17.99
C ARG A 149 7.90 -20.18 -19.23
N GLU A 150 9.19 -20.47 -19.17
CA GLU A 150 10.10 -20.22 -20.28
C GLU A 150 9.46 -20.86 -21.53
N THR A 151 9.15 -20.02 -22.52
CA THR A 151 8.60 -20.53 -23.77
C THR A 151 9.63 -21.46 -24.40
N ALA A 152 9.18 -22.51 -25.10
CA ALA A 152 10.05 -23.49 -25.75
C ALA A 152 11.11 -22.84 -26.68
N GLU A 153 10.81 -21.64 -27.18
CA GLU A 153 11.71 -20.82 -27.99
C GLU A 153 12.84 -20.17 -27.17
N THR A 154 12.54 -19.66 -25.97
CA THR A 154 13.54 -19.09 -25.06
C THR A 154 14.52 -20.15 -24.57
N ILE A 155 14.03 -21.37 -24.31
CA ILE A 155 14.85 -22.53 -23.95
C ILE A 155 15.78 -22.94 -25.11
N ARG A 156 15.29 -22.92 -26.36
CA ARG A 156 16.09 -23.26 -27.55
C ARG A 156 17.19 -22.25 -27.86
N ASN A 157 16.98 -20.98 -27.52
CA ASN A 157 17.96 -19.91 -27.72
C ASN A 157 18.96 -19.76 -26.57
N ASN A 158 18.84 -20.58 -25.52
CA ASN A 158 19.78 -20.59 -24.41
C ASN A 158 21.05 -21.38 -24.77
N PRO A 159 22.26 -20.79 -24.73
CA PRO A 159 23.48 -21.47 -25.14
C PRO A 159 23.97 -22.55 -24.17
N TRP A 160 23.35 -22.69 -22.99
CA TRP A 160 23.51 -23.84 -22.09
C TRP A 160 22.54 -25.00 -22.41
N HIS A 161 21.55 -24.81 -23.29
CA HIS A 161 20.59 -25.84 -23.67
C HIS A 161 21.15 -26.80 -24.74
N PRO A 162 20.91 -28.13 -24.64
CA PRO A 162 21.39 -29.11 -25.62
C PRO A 162 20.90 -28.89 -27.05
N SER A 163 19.77 -28.22 -27.25
CA SER A 163 19.19 -27.93 -28.57
C SER A 163 19.61 -26.58 -29.16
N PHE A 164 20.51 -25.83 -28.52
CA PHE A 164 20.99 -24.56 -29.04
C PHE A 164 21.69 -24.74 -30.40
N LYS A 165 21.25 -23.96 -31.39
CA LYS A 165 21.82 -23.94 -32.74
C LYS A 165 22.70 -22.70 -32.91
N GLY A 166 24.01 -22.87 -32.79
CA GLY A 166 25.00 -21.78 -32.91
C GLY A 166 26.33 -22.14 -32.24
N ASP A 167 27.30 -21.23 -32.31
CA ASP A 167 28.55 -21.38 -31.57
C ASP A 167 28.32 -21.14 -30.08
N ARG A 168 28.22 -22.23 -29.32
CA ARG A 168 27.98 -22.21 -27.87
C ARG A 168 29.07 -21.46 -27.12
N ILE A 169 30.33 -21.65 -27.50
CA ILE A 169 31.47 -21.10 -26.75
C ILE A 169 31.47 -19.58 -26.91
N ALA A 170 31.29 -19.09 -28.13
CA ALA A 170 31.19 -17.65 -28.40
C ALA A 170 29.99 -17.01 -27.67
N ALA A 171 28.81 -17.63 -27.73
CA ALA A 171 27.60 -17.13 -27.10
C ALA A 171 27.72 -17.11 -25.56
N GLN A 172 28.20 -18.20 -24.95
CA GLN A 172 28.43 -18.27 -23.50
C GLN A 172 29.44 -17.21 -23.07
N THR A 173 30.55 -17.06 -23.79
CA THR A 173 31.59 -16.08 -23.47
C THR A 173 31.07 -14.64 -23.56
N SER A 174 30.26 -14.34 -24.57
CA SER A 174 29.62 -13.02 -24.73
C SER A 174 28.70 -12.68 -23.54
N ILE A 175 27.84 -13.63 -23.15
CA ILE A 175 26.90 -13.44 -22.03
C ILE A 175 27.65 -13.34 -20.70
N ILE A 176 28.68 -14.16 -20.48
CA ILE A 176 29.52 -14.10 -19.27
C ILE A 176 30.23 -12.75 -19.17
N ARG A 177 30.76 -12.21 -20.29
CA ARG A 177 31.38 -10.87 -20.32
C ARG A 177 30.39 -9.75 -20.00
N MET A 178 29.13 -9.91 -20.40
CA MET A 178 28.09 -8.92 -20.13
C MET A 178 27.57 -8.99 -18.68
N SER A 179 27.30 -10.19 -18.16
CA SER A 179 26.80 -10.38 -16.79
C SER A 179 26.94 -11.83 -16.32
N SER A 180 27.79 -12.04 -15.31
CA SER A 180 27.93 -13.34 -14.63
C SER A 180 26.63 -13.80 -13.96
N LYS A 181 25.82 -12.86 -13.43
CA LYS A 181 24.53 -13.18 -12.80
C LYS A 181 23.53 -13.71 -13.83
N MET A 182 23.49 -13.10 -15.01
CA MET A 182 22.63 -13.54 -16.11
C MET A 182 23.05 -14.93 -16.62
N ALA A 183 24.35 -15.15 -16.82
CA ALA A 183 24.89 -16.45 -17.24
C ALA A 183 24.53 -17.57 -16.26
N ILE A 184 24.66 -17.33 -14.96
CA ILE A 184 24.27 -18.29 -13.91
C ILE A 184 22.77 -18.58 -13.95
N SER A 185 21.93 -17.57 -14.16
CA SER A 185 20.48 -17.75 -14.27
C SER A 185 20.09 -18.60 -15.48
N MET A 186 20.70 -18.35 -16.64
CA MET A 186 20.45 -19.10 -17.87
C MET A 186 20.93 -20.55 -17.78
N ALA A 187 22.09 -20.80 -17.18
CA ALA A 187 22.57 -22.16 -16.94
C ALA A 187 21.59 -22.92 -16.02
N LYS A 188 21.14 -22.28 -14.94
CA LYS A 188 20.20 -22.88 -13.98
C LYS A 188 18.84 -23.19 -14.58
N SER A 189 18.34 -22.37 -15.51
CA SER A 189 17.02 -22.59 -16.09
C SER A 189 16.91 -23.85 -16.93
N VAL A 190 18.05 -24.34 -17.44
CA VAL A 190 18.16 -25.62 -18.17
C VAL A 190 18.78 -26.74 -17.35
N GLY A 191 18.89 -26.55 -16.02
CA GLY A 191 19.33 -27.61 -15.10
C GLY A 191 20.83 -27.85 -15.06
N VAL A 192 21.66 -26.91 -15.51
CA VAL A 192 23.12 -27.05 -15.51
C VAL A 192 23.83 -25.93 -14.73
N THR A 193 25.06 -26.20 -14.34
CA THR A 193 26.00 -25.21 -13.79
C THR A 193 26.55 -24.35 -14.92
N LEU A 194 27.21 -23.23 -14.56
CA LEU A 194 27.87 -22.35 -15.52
C LEU A 194 28.90 -23.12 -16.40
N GLY A 195 29.55 -24.14 -15.84
CA GLY A 195 30.48 -25.03 -16.55
C GLY A 195 29.83 -26.20 -17.29
N GLY A 196 28.50 -26.22 -17.42
CA GLY A 196 27.76 -27.25 -18.17
C GLY A 196 27.54 -28.57 -17.43
N GLN A 197 27.98 -28.69 -16.17
CA GLN A 197 27.69 -29.89 -15.36
C GLN A 197 26.24 -29.88 -14.89
N PRO A 198 25.52 -31.02 -14.87
CA PRO A 198 24.18 -31.10 -14.32
C PRO A 198 24.13 -30.60 -12.86
N LEU A 199 23.10 -29.84 -12.52
CA LEU A 199 22.84 -29.49 -11.13
C LEU A 199 22.42 -30.77 -10.40
N ARG A 200 23.22 -31.21 -9.42
CA ARG A 200 22.83 -32.30 -8.54
C ARG A 200 21.61 -31.85 -7.72
N HIS A 201 20.51 -32.58 -7.86
CA HIS A 201 19.35 -32.47 -6.98
C HIS A 201 19.64 -33.11 -5.63
#